data_AF-A0A1H1B134-F1
#
_entry.id   AF-A0A1H1B134-F1
#
_cell.length_a   1.000
_cell.length_b   1.000
_cell.length_c   1.000
_cell.angle_alpha   90.00
_cell.angle_beta   90.00
_cell.angle_gamma   90.00
#
_symmetry.space_group_name_H-M   'P 1'
#
loop_
_entity.id
_entity.type
_entity.pdbx_description
1 polymer ?
#
loop_
_entity_poly.entity_id
_entity_poly.type
_entity_poly.pdbx_seq_one_letter_code
_entity_poly.pdbx_strand_id
1 'polypeptide(L)'
;MVHSIYKTVTHYLYHPLFLVLVVPFSYLLIGTLYASQYSSFNFIRFLLLYSFIFFNHLLGNFLFKTIKSPFSFNHIPFLIFEVLNLLLIYYFAYNIHYLVGLLCFFYSLVIHLQFYLVKQGYSWLMLFFSSVFKGGILTYLSFFVQANFIPNTLFYWSIPLILMVFLVELGKLQLNYTKINGQLNDHDPNNLFLDHKHFQRIVLYLLILIYAVSFISFIPTFKSLSFIFILTLPFTVKVVQLVFSKKKSISAKLTQRTLQLCAISFFISFSIMLFIYTF
;
A
#
# COMPACT_ATOMS: atom_id res chain seq x y z
N MET A 1 -29.34 0.42 -19.06
CA MET A 1 -28.24 -0.57 -19.09
C MET A 1 -26.96 -0.07 -18.41
N VAL A 2 -26.44 1.10 -18.78
CA VAL A 2 -25.20 1.70 -18.21
C VAL A 2 -25.24 1.86 -16.68
N HIS A 3 -26.38 2.26 -16.10
CA HIS A 3 -26.53 2.42 -14.64
C HIS A 3 -26.44 1.08 -13.87
N SER A 4 -26.93 -0.01 -14.46
CA SER A 4 -26.82 -1.37 -13.89
C SER A 4 -25.37 -1.85 -13.89
N ILE A 5 -24.66 -1.68 -15.02
CA ILE A 5 -23.24 -2.05 -15.16
C ILE A 5 -22.39 -1.26 -14.16
N TYR A 6 -22.61 0.06 -14.03
CA TYR A 6 -21.89 0.90 -13.07
C TYR A 6 -22.08 0.42 -11.61
N LYS A 7 -23.31 0.07 -11.24
CA LYS A 7 -23.61 -0.46 -9.89
C LYS A 7 -22.92 -1.79 -9.63
N THR A 8 -22.88 -2.67 -10.63
CA THR A 8 -22.21 -3.97 -10.53
C THR A 8 -20.68 -3.82 -10.43
N VAL A 9 -20.07 -2.99 -11.28
CA VAL A 9 -18.63 -2.71 -11.26
C VAL A 9 -18.20 -2.09 -9.92
N THR A 10 -18.95 -1.12 -9.42
CA THR A 10 -18.67 -0.51 -8.11
C THR A 10 -18.84 -1.50 -6.96
N HIS A 11 -19.78 -2.44 -7.04
CA HIS A 11 -19.91 -3.48 -6.03
C HIS A 11 -18.66 -4.38 -5.96
N TYR A 12 -18.14 -4.81 -7.12
CA TYR A 12 -16.94 -5.65 -7.19
C TYR A 12 -15.67 -4.93 -6.74
N LEU A 13 -15.44 -3.70 -7.21
CA LEU A 13 -14.24 -2.92 -6.85
C LEU A 13 -14.13 -2.66 -5.34
N TYR A 14 -15.27 -2.50 -4.67
CA TYR A 14 -15.33 -2.25 -3.24
C TYR A 14 -15.42 -3.54 -2.41
N HIS A 15 -15.35 -4.72 -3.03
CA HIS A 15 -15.41 -5.98 -2.32
C HIS A 15 -14.11 -6.22 -1.54
N PRO A 16 -14.16 -6.60 -0.25
CA PRO A 16 -12.97 -6.75 0.58
C PRO A 16 -12.01 -7.83 0.05
N LEU A 17 -12.53 -8.95 -0.47
CA LEU A 17 -11.69 -10.01 -1.05
C LEU A 17 -10.91 -9.52 -2.27
N PHE A 18 -11.53 -8.68 -3.11
CA PHE A 18 -10.85 -8.09 -4.26
C PHE A 18 -9.67 -7.23 -3.81
N LEU A 19 -9.89 -6.34 -2.83
CA LEU A 19 -8.85 -5.45 -2.33
C LEU A 19 -7.71 -6.20 -1.63
N VAL A 20 -8.01 -7.26 -0.88
CA VAL A 20 -7.00 -8.10 -0.22
C VAL A 20 -6.06 -8.80 -1.21
N LEU A 21 -6.56 -9.12 -2.41
CA LEU A 21 -5.74 -9.73 -3.48
C LEU A 21 -5.01 -8.66 -4.31
N VAL A 22 -5.71 -7.59 -4.70
CA VAL A 22 -5.20 -6.62 -5.67
C VAL A 22 -4.19 -5.65 -5.05
N VAL A 23 -4.31 -5.32 -3.75
CA VAL A 23 -3.35 -4.41 -3.10
C VAL A 23 -1.92 -5.00 -3.13
N PRO A 24 -1.65 -6.23 -2.63
CA PRO A 24 -0.33 -6.85 -2.74
C PRO A 24 0.18 -6.94 -4.18
N PHE A 25 -0.70 -7.31 -5.11
CA PHE A 25 -0.36 -7.41 -6.52
C PHE A 25 0.07 -6.06 -7.10
N SER A 26 -0.66 -4.99 -6.79
CA SER A 26 -0.39 -3.64 -7.32
C SER A 26 1.00 -3.13 -6.95
N TYR A 27 1.52 -3.47 -5.76
CA TYR A 27 2.87 -3.06 -5.32
C TYR A 27 4.00 -3.73 -6.10
N LEU A 28 3.74 -4.88 -6.73
CA LEU A 28 4.76 -5.61 -7.48
C LEU A 28 4.89 -5.16 -8.94
N LEU A 29 3.79 -4.71 -9.54
CA LEU A 29 3.68 -4.49 -10.98
C LEU A 29 4.80 -3.63 -11.56
N ILE A 30 5.07 -2.47 -10.97
CA ILE A 30 5.97 -1.47 -11.54
C ILE A 30 7.40 -2.01 -11.68
N GLY A 31 7.97 -2.57 -10.61
CA GLY A 31 9.33 -3.11 -10.67
C GLY A 31 9.43 -4.34 -11.56
N THR A 32 8.44 -5.23 -11.54
CA THR A 32 8.42 -6.42 -12.41
C THR A 32 8.28 -6.07 -13.89
N LEU A 33 7.39 -5.14 -14.24
CA LEU A 33 7.23 -4.67 -15.63
C LEU A 33 8.46 -3.91 -16.11
N TYR A 34 9.14 -3.16 -15.24
CA TYR A 34 10.35 -2.49 -15.64
C TYR A 34 11.51 -3.45 -15.85
N ALA A 35 11.59 -4.51 -15.04
CA ALA A 35 12.60 -5.54 -15.19
C ALA A 35 12.48 -6.34 -16.50
N SER A 36 11.31 -6.37 -17.14
CA SER A 36 11.14 -7.07 -18.41
C SER A 36 11.88 -6.42 -19.58
N GLN A 37 12.35 -5.17 -19.42
CA GLN A 37 13.28 -4.56 -20.39
C GLN A 37 14.68 -5.20 -20.36
N TYR A 38 15.06 -5.80 -19.23
CA TYR A 38 16.43 -6.26 -18.97
C TYR A 38 16.55 -7.77 -18.86
N SER A 39 15.45 -8.47 -18.59
CA SER A 39 15.44 -9.90 -18.31
C SER A 39 14.13 -10.54 -18.74
N SER A 40 14.16 -11.84 -19.00
CA SER A 40 12.94 -12.61 -19.22
C SER A 40 12.15 -12.73 -17.92
N PHE A 41 10.83 -12.65 -18.04
CA PHE A 41 9.95 -12.72 -16.88
C PHE A 41 10.02 -14.11 -16.21
N ASN A 42 10.43 -14.15 -14.95
CA ASN A 42 10.43 -15.35 -14.13
C ASN A 42 9.16 -15.41 -13.28
N PHE A 43 8.19 -16.20 -13.76
CA PHE A 43 6.89 -16.38 -13.12
C PHE A 43 6.99 -16.97 -11.71
N ILE A 44 7.88 -17.95 -11.48
CA ILE A 44 8.01 -18.61 -10.17
C ILE A 44 8.47 -17.58 -9.12
N ARG A 45 9.48 -16.79 -9.45
CA ARG A 45 10.01 -15.76 -8.55
C ARG A 45 8.97 -14.67 -8.26
N PHE A 46 8.21 -14.26 -9.28
CA PHE A 46 7.09 -13.33 -9.11
C PHE A 46 6.02 -13.89 -8.19
N LEU A 47 5.60 -15.14 -8.40
CA LEU A 47 4.56 -15.81 -7.61
C LEU A 47 4.98 -15.93 -6.14
N LEU A 48 6.22 -16.34 -5.87
CA LEU A 48 6.75 -16.45 -4.51
C LEU A 48 6.82 -15.10 -3.80
N LEU A 49 7.21 -14.04 -4.51
CA LEU A 49 7.26 -12.68 -3.94
C LEU A 49 5.84 -12.14 -3.69
N TYR A 50 4.89 -12.43 -4.57
CA TYR A 50 3.47 -12.14 -4.37
C TYR A 50 2.93 -12.87 -3.14
N SER A 51 3.20 -14.18 -2.99
CA SER A 51 2.81 -14.95 -1.81
C SER A 51 3.40 -14.37 -0.53
N PHE A 52 4.67 -13.92 -0.55
CA PHE A 52 5.32 -13.28 0.59
C PHE A 52 4.57 -12.00 1.03
N ILE A 53 4.27 -11.10 0.09
CA ILE A 53 3.55 -9.85 0.40
C ILE A 53 2.12 -10.15 0.83
N PHE A 54 1.47 -11.11 0.18
CA PHE A 54 0.12 -11.54 0.52
C PHE A 54 0.04 -12.10 1.95
N PHE A 55 0.95 -12.97 2.35
CA PHE A 55 1.00 -13.50 3.71
C PHE A 55 1.28 -12.40 4.74
N ASN A 56 2.21 -11.49 4.48
CA ASN A 56 2.44 -10.33 5.35
C ASN A 56 1.21 -9.40 5.43
N HIS A 57 0.48 -9.23 4.33
CA HIS A 57 -0.77 -8.48 4.33
C HIS A 57 -1.83 -9.15 5.23
N LEU A 58 -1.95 -10.47 5.18
CA LEU A 58 -2.83 -11.24 6.06
C LEU A 58 -2.39 -11.16 7.53
N LEU A 59 -1.10 -11.34 7.82
CA LEU A 59 -0.51 -11.21 9.15
C LEU A 59 -0.80 -9.84 9.76
N GLY A 60 -0.63 -8.76 8.99
CA GLY A 60 -1.01 -7.41 9.41
C GLY A 60 -2.50 -7.28 9.78
N ASN A 61 -3.40 -7.93 9.03
CA ASN A 61 -4.82 -7.93 9.34
C ASN A 61 -5.15 -8.77 10.60
N PHE A 62 -4.45 -9.88 10.81
CA PHE A 62 -4.55 -10.68 12.04
C PHE A 62 -4.07 -9.91 13.27
N LEU A 63 -2.92 -9.24 13.18
CA LEU A 63 -2.39 -8.40 14.26
C LEU A 63 -3.36 -7.27 14.62
N PHE A 64 -3.96 -6.62 13.62
CA PHE A 64 -5.01 -5.63 13.85
C PHE A 64 -6.24 -6.20 14.58
N LYS A 65 -6.66 -7.41 14.21
CA LYS A 65 -7.78 -8.09 14.89
C LYS A 65 -7.45 -8.43 16.34
N THR A 66 -6.22 -8.86 16.61
CA THR A 66 -5.75 -9.17 17.97
C THR A 66 -5.84 -7.96 18.90
N ILE A 67 -5.50 -6.76 18.39
CA ILE A 67 -5.65 -5.51 19.14
C ILE A 67 -7.12 -5.23 19.46
N LYS A 68 -8.03 -5.52 18.51
CA LYS A 68 -9.46 -5.26 18.70
C LYS A 68 -10.13 -6.26 19.63
N SER A 69 -9.72 -7.52 19.64
CA SER A 69 -10.35 -8.59 20.41
C SER A 69 -9.31 -9.66 20.80
N PRO A 70 -8.61 -9.49 21.94
CA PRO A 70 -7.51 -10.38 22.33
C PRO A 70 -8.00 -11.80 22.70
N PHE A 71 -9.22 -11.95 23.22
CA PHE A 71 -9.71 -13.21 23.79
C PHE A 71 -10.29 -14.23 22.78
N SER A 72 -10.42 -13.91 21.49
CA SER A 72 -11.03 -14.81 20.49
C SER A 72 -10.12 -15.11 19.29
N PHE A 73 -8.81 -14.90 19.47
CA PHE A 73 -7.84 -15.07 18.39
C PHE A 73 -7.41 -16.53 18.25
N ASN A 74 -7.66 -17.13 17.09
CA ASN A 74 -7.10 -18.44 16.76
C ASN A 74 -5.64 -18.26 16.34
N HIS A 75 -4.71 -18.75 17.17
CA HIS A 75 -3.27 -18.62 16.95
C HIS A 75 -2.73 -19.53 15.83
N ILE A 76 -3.44 -20.60 15.47
CA ILE A 76 -2.93 -21.59 14.51
C ILE A 76 -2.72 -21.00 13.10
N PRO A 77 -3.72 -20.32 12.48
CA PRO A 77 -3.51 -19.70 11.17
C PRO A 77 -2.38 -18.66 11.17
N PHE A 78 -2.23 -17.91 12.26
CA PHE A 78 -1.16 -16.93 12.41
C PHE A 78 0.21 -17.59 12.38
N LEU A 79 0.42 -18.66 13.17
CA LEU A 79 1.66 -19.42 13.19
C LEU A 79 1.97 -20.05 11.83
N ILE A 80 0.97 -20.58 11.13
CA ILE A 80 1.14 -21.14 9.78
C ILE A 80 1.65 -20.05 8.82
N PHE A 81 1.02 -18.88 8.81
CA PHE A 81 1.46 -17.78 7.95
C PHE A 81 2.85 -17.27 8.32
N GLU A 82 3.23 -17.24 9.60
CA GLU A 82 4.59 -16.91 10.03
C GLU A 82 5.63 -17.90 9.50
N VAL A 83 5.39 -19.21 9.66
CA VAL A 83 6.31 -20.23 9.17
C VAL A 83 6.46 -20.15 7.65
N LEU A 84 5.35 -20.01 6.91
CA LEU A 84 5.38 -19.83 5.47
C LEU A 84 6.15 -18.57 5.05
N ASN A 85 5.98 -17.48 5.80
CA ASN A 85 6.68 -16.22 5.57
C ASN A 85 8.19 -16.34 5.79
N LEU A 86 8.62 -17.00 6.88
CA LEU A 86 10.03 -17.28 7.15
C LEU A 86 10.66 -18.21 6.09
N LEU A 87 9.93 -19.23 5.62
CA LEU A 87 10.38 -20.09 4.53
C LEU A 87 10.60 -19.32 3.23
N LEU A 88 9.72 -18.35 2.91
CA LEU A 88 9.89 -17.48 1.75
C LEU A 88 11.10 -16.54 1.90
N ILE A 89 11.30 -15.95 3.09
CA ILE A 89 12.49 -15.13 3.39
C ILE A 89 13.76 -15.96 3.18
N TYR A 90 13.80 -17.18 3.72
CA TYR A 90 14.91 -18.10 3.56
C TYR A 90 15.15 -18.44 2.08
N TYR A 91 14.08 -18.75 1.34
CA TYR A 91 14.15 -19.01 -0.10
C TYR A 91 14.79 -17.84 -0.86
N PHE A 92 14.37 -16.60 -0.60
CA PHE A 92 14.92 -15.42 -1.28
C PHE A 92 16.36 -15.12 -0.87
N ALA A 93 16.71 -15.32 0.41
CA ALA A 93 18.07 -15.14 0.90
C ALA A 93 19.04 -16.11 0.21
N TYR A 94 18.65 -17.39 0.09
CA TYR A 94 19.49 -18.45 -0.42
C TYR A 94 19.54 -18.51 -1.95
N ASN A 95 18.39 -18.41 -2.63
CA ASN A 95 18.32 -18.64 -4.08
C ASN A 95 18.48 -17.37 -4.93
N ILE A 96 18.27 -16.17 -4.35
CA ILE A 96 18.40 -14.91 -5.09
C ILE A 96 19.59 -14.12 -4.57
N HIS A 97 19.51 -13.58 -3.35
CA HIS A 97 20.59 -12.81 -2.75
C HIS A 97 20.32 -12.58 -1.26
N TYR A 98 21.34 -12.64 -0.41
CA TYR A 98 21.19 -12.46 1.04
C TYR A 98 20.54 -11.10 1.40
N LEU A 99 20.87 -10.04 0.67
CA LEU A 99 20.31 -8.70 0.88
C LEU A 99 18.81 -8.62 0.56
N VAL A 100 18.33 -9.39 -0.42
CA VAL A 100 16.88 -9.53 -0.71
C VAL A 100 16.19 -10.19 0.48
N GLY A 101 16.78 -11.27 1.00
CA GLY A 101 16.30 -11.91 2.23
C GLY A 101 16.23 -10.95 3.41
N LEU A 102 17.28 -10.15 3.63
CA LEU A 102 17.32 -9.14 4.69
C LEU A 102 16.24 -8.07 4.54
N LEU A 103 16.01 -7.57 3.32
CA LEU A 103 14.95 -6.59 3.04
C LEU A 103 13.55 -7.19 3.25
N CYS A 104 13.33 -8.46 2.87
CA CYS A 104 12.10 -9.19 3.16
C CYS A 104 11.91 -9.36 4.68
N PHE A 105 12.98 -9.68 5.41
CA PHE A 105 12.93 -9.76 6.87
C PHE A 105 12.54 -8.41 7.51
N PHE A 106 13.17 -7.32 7.10
CA PHE A 106 12.81 -5.99 7.58
C PHE A 106 11.38 -5.57 7.20
N TYR A 107 10.92 -5.94 6.00
CA TYR A 107 9.53 -5.72 5.59
C TYR A 107 8.58 -6.40 6.57
N SER A 108 8.84 -7.67 6.90
CA SER A 108 7.99 -8.40 7.85
C SER A 108 8.05 -7.80 9.26
N LEU A 109 9.23 -7.36 9.70
CA LEU A 109 9.40 -6.68 10.98
C LEU A 109 8.58 -5.37 11.04
N VAL A 110 8.55 -4.58 9.96
CA VAL A 110 7.73 -3.37 9.88
C VAL A 110 6.24 -3.70 10.04
N ILE A 111 5.75 -4.78 9.44
CA ILE A 111 4.36 -5.24 9.58
C ILE A 111 4.04 -5.63 11.03
N HIS A 112 4.97 -6.24 11.74
CA HIS A 112 4.81 -6.62 13.15
C HIS A 112 4.83 -5.41 14.09
N LEU A 113 5.78 -4.49 13.88
CA LEU A 113 5.97 -3.34 14.76
C LEU A 113 4.97 -2.20 14.51
N GLN A 114 4.29 -2.16 13.36
CA GLN A 114 3.43 -1.02 12.99
C GLN A 114 2.44 -0.63 14.10
N PHE A 115 1.77 -1.59 14.71
CA PHE A 115 0.77 -1.27 15.75
C PHE A 115 1.40 -0.97 17.10
N TYR A 116 2.53 -1.61 17.41
CA TYR A 116 3.28 -1.33 18.64
C TYR A 116 3.80 0.11 18.65
N LEU A 117 4.37 0.58 17.52
CA LEU A 117 4.85 1.95 17.37
C LEU A 117 3.73 2.98 17.56
N VAL A 118 2.53 2.71 17.04
CA VAL A 118 1.36 3.58 17.23
C VAL A 118 0.97 3.64 18.72
N LYS A 119 0.91 2.49 19.40
CA LYS A 119 0.59 2.43 20.83
C LYS A 119 1.60 3.20 21.70
N GLN A 120 2.87 3.21 21.31
CA GLN A 120 3.93 3.96 21.99
C GLN A 120 4.00 5.44 21.59
N GLY A 121 3.07 5.94 20.77
CA GLY A 121 3.03 7.35 20.33
C GLY A 121 3.88 7.67 19.10
N TYR A 122 4.68 6.73 18.57
CA TYR A 122 5.53 6.92 17.38
C TYR A 122 4.75 6.73 16.07
N SER A 123 3.56 7.35 15.95
CA SER A 123 2.67 7.17 14.80
C SER A 123 3.27 7.68 13.48
N TRP A 124 3.98 8.81 13.49
CA TRP A 124 4.66 9.35 12.29
C TRP A 124 5.79 8.44 11.79
N LEU A 125 6.54 7.84 12.72
CA LEU A 125 7.61 6.89 12.40
C LEU A 125 7.04 5.64 11.72
N MET A 126 5.92 5.11 12.24
CA MET A 126 5.20 4.01 11.61
C MET A 126 4.76 4.36 10.20
N LEU A 127 4.16 5.54 10.00
CA LEU A 127 3.71 5.99 8.68
C LEU A 127 4.87 6.04 7.70
N PHE A 128 6.01 6.60 8.11
CA PHE A 128 7.22 6.68 7.29
C PHE A 128 7.71 5.28 6.89
N PHE A 129 8.00 4.40 7.85
CA PHE A 129 8.54 3.07 7.54
C PHE A 129 7.57 2.22 6.72
N SER A 130 6.28 2.19 7.08
CA SER A 130 5.28 1.43 6.33
C SER A 130 5.22 1.90 4.86
N SER A 131 5.32 3.20 4.63
CA SER A 131 5.23 3.78 3.28
C SER A 131 6.47 3.51 2.44
N VAL A 132 7.66 3.69 3.03
CA VAL A 132 8.93 3.39 2.38
C VAL A 132 9.02 1.92 2.00
N PHE A 133 8.63 1.02 2.91
CA PHE A 133 8.71 -0.42 2.66
C PHE A 133 7.70 -0.87 1.60
N LYS A 134 6.43 -0.48 1.71
CA LYS A 134 5.38 -0.91 0.78
C LYS A 134 5.45 -0.22 -0.59
N GLY A 135 5.81 1.07 -0.64
CA GLY A 135 5.86 1.84 -1.89
C GLY A 135 7.22 1.83 -2.58
N GLY A 136 8.32 1.83 -1.80
CA GLY A 136 9.68 1.86 -2.32
C GLY A 136 10.32 0.48 -2.39
N ILE A 137 10.54 -0.13 -1.23
CA ILE A 137 11.33 -1.38 -1.11
C ILE A 137 10.68 -2.52 -1.88
N LEU A 138 9.35 -2.69 -1.82
CA LEU A 138 8.68 -3.72 -2.62
C LEU A 138 8.88 -3.52 -4.14
N THR A 139 8.93 -2.28 -4.62
CA THR A 139 9.17 -1.96 -6.03
C THR A 139 10.62 -2.31 -6.42
N TYR A 140 11.59 -2.03 -5.55
CA TYR A 140 12.98 -2.46 -5.76
C TYR A 140 13.12 -3.97 -5.74
N LEU A 141 12.49 -4.65 -4.78
CA LEU A 141 12.50 -6.10 -4.66
C LEU A 141 11.86 -6.77 -5.88
N SER A 142 10.72 -6.24 -6.35
CA SER A 142 10.03 -6.82 -7.51
C SER A 142 10.80 -6.66 -8.82
N PHE A 143 11.65 -5.63 -8.93
CA PHE A 143 12.62 -5.49 -10.01
C PHE A 143 13.83 -6.41 -9.84
N PHE A 144 14.49 -6.35 -8.68
CA PHE A 144 15.74 -7.06 -8.43
C PHE A 144 15.59 -8.58 -8.54
N VAL A 145 14.48 -9.12 -8.05
CA VAL A 145 14.21 -10.57 -8.13
C VAL A 145 14.14 -11.06 -9.58
N GLN A 146 13.83 -10.18 -10.54
CA GLN A 146 13.79 -10.48 -11.97
C GLN A 146 15.14 -10.20 -12.64
N ALA A 147 15.69 -9.00 -12.46
CA ALA A 147 16.85 -8.51 -13.22
C ALA A 147 18.21 -8.57 -12.49
N ASN A 148 18.24 -8.88 -11.19
CA ASN A 148 19.44 -8.98 -10.32
C ASN A 148 20.31 -7.71 -10.19
N PHE A 149 19.79 -6.52 -10.52
CA PHE A 149 20.41 -5.23 -10.20
C PHE A 149 19.32 -4.20 -9.85
N ILE A 150 19.66 -2.96 -9.50
CA ILE A 150 18.70 -1.86 -9.30
C ILE A 150 19.20 -0.62 -10.05
N PRO A 151 18.47 -0.12 -11.08
CA PRO A 151 18.83 1.11 -11.77
C PRO A 151 18.42 2.35 -10.97
N ASN A 152 19.18 3.43 -11.10
CA ASN A 152 18.91 4.72 -10.44
C ASN A 152 17.56 5.34 -10.84
N THR A 153 17.05 5.04 -12.04
CA THR A 153 15.74 5.51 -12.52
C THR A 153 14.59 5.09 -11.61
N LEU A 154 14.66 3.85 -11.10
CA LEU A 154 13.66 3.27 -10.20
C LEU A 154 13.62 4.03 -8.87
N PHE A 155 14.73 4.65 -8.46
CA PHE A 155 14.77 5.46 -7.25
C PHE A 155 13.82 6.65 -7.34
N TYR A 156 13.91 7.43 -8.42
CA TYR A 156 13.05 8.58 -8.64
C TYR A 156 11.57 8.19 -8.78
N TRP A 157 11.29 7.08 -9.46
CA TRP A 157 9.93 6.58 -9.64
C TRP A 157 9.31 6.03 -8.36
N SER A 158 10.12 5.62 -7.38
CA SER A 158 9.63 5.14 -6.09
C SER A 158 9.05 6.25 -5.22
N ILE A 159 9.53 7.49 -5.36
CA ILE A 159 9.11 8.64 -4.53
C ILE A 159 7.58 8.87 -4.59
N PRO A 160 6.96 9.03 -5.78
CA PRO A 160 5.50 9.20 -5.85
C PRO A 160 4.73 7.98 -5.33
N LEU A 161 5.28 6.77 -5.44
CA LEU A 161 4.68 5.55 -4.88
C LEU A 161 4.70 5.54 -3.35
N ILE A 162 5.82 5.93 -2.75
CA ILE A 162 5.96 6.08 -1.29
C ILE A 162 4.95 7.10 -0.79
N LEU A 163 4.83 8.26 -1.44
CA LEU A 163 3.85 9.30 -1.07
C LEU A 163 2.40 8.79 -1.19
N MET A 164 2.10 8.02 -2.23
CA MET A 164 0.75 7.46 -2.40
C MET A 164 0.40 6.43 -1.33
N VAL A 165 1.36 5.56 -0.96
CA VAL A 165 1.17 4.63 0.16
C VAL A 165 1.05 5.39 1.49
N PHE A 166 1.82 6.46 1.67
CA PHE A 166 1.73 7.31 2.86
C PHE A 166 0.34 7.89 3.04
N LEU A 167 -0.31 8.36 1.96
CA LEU A 167 -1.70 8.81 2.00
C LEU A 167 -2.65 7.71 2.50
N VAL A 168 -2.48 6.47 2.00
CA VAL A 168 -3.33 5.34 2.39
C VAL A 168 -3.14 4.97 3.85
N GLU A 169 -1.88 4.89 4.32
CA GLU A 169 -1.57 4.55 5.71
C GLU A 169 -2.01 5.65 6.68
N LEU A 170 -1.83 6.93 6.31
CA LEU A 170 -2.34 8.06 7.09
C LEU A 170 -3.85 7.98 7.26
N GLY A 171 -4.59 7.72 6.18
CA GLY A 171 -6.04 7.55 6.25
C GLY A 171 -6.46 6.32 7.07
N LYS A 172 -5.76 5.19 6.92
CA LYS A 172 -6.01 3.98 7.71
C LYS A 172 -5.77 4.22 9.20
N LEU A 173 -4.70 4.94 9.56
CA LEU A 173 -4.38 5.29 10.93
C LEU A 173 -5.44 6.23 11.51
N GLN A 174 -5.77 7.33 10.83
CA GLN A 174 -6.79 8.28 11.29
C GLN A 174 -8.13 7.60 11.61
N LEU A 175 -8.56 6.65 10.76
CA LEU A 175 -9.85 5.95 10.92
C LEU A 175 -9.85 4.87 12.01
N ASN A 176 -8.68 4.37 12.42
CA ASN A 176 -8.55 3.29 13.38
C ASN A 176 -7.79 3.68 14.66
N TYR A 177 -7.35 4.93 14.78
CA TYR A 177 -6.52 5.41 15.89
C TYR A 177 -7.15 5.15 17.25
N THR A 178 -8.44 5.48 17.42
CA THR A 178 -9.20 5.24 18.65
C THR A 178 -9.23 3.77 19.05
N LYS A 179 -9.27 2.84 18.09
CA LYS A 179 -9.27 1.40 18.37
C LYS A 179 -7.89 0.87 18.73
N ILE A 180 -6.83 1.53 18.28
CA ILE A 180 -5.45 1.13 18.55
C ILE A 180 -5.00 1.68 19.91
N ASN A 181 -5.35 2.93 20.22
CA ASN A 181 -4.99 3.61 21.48
C ASN A 181 -6.03 3.49 22.61
N GLY A 182 -7.29 3.21 22.29
CA GLY A 182 -8.38 3.14 23.28
C GLY A 182 -8.28 2.01 24.30
N GLN A 183 -7.21 1.21 24.28
CA GLN A 183 -6.90 0.26 25.36
C GLN A 183 -6.11 0.89 26.52
N LEU A 184 -5.66 2.16 26.41
CA LEU A 184 -4.81 2.80 27.42
C LEU A 184 -5.51 3.93 28.21
N ASN A 185 -6.49 4.64 27.64
CA ASN A 185 -7.13 5.80 28.29
C ASN A 185 -8.66 5.79 28.12
N ASP A 186 -9.38 5.38 29.17
CA ASP A 186 -10.86 5.40 29.25
C ASP A 186 -11.45 6.82 29.46
N HIS A 187 -10.64 7.88 29.51
CA HIS A 187 -11.09 9.20 29.96
C HIS A 187 -11.16 10.33 28.92
N ASP A 188 -10.82 10.13 27.64
CA ASP A 188 -10.96 11.21 26.64
C ASP A 188 -11.64 10.78 25.33
N PRO A 189 -12.87 11.26 25.06
CA PRO A 189 -13.60 10.95 23.82
C PRO A 189 -13.07 11.71 22.58
N ASN A 190 -12.05 12.57 22.73
CA ASN A 190 -11.43 13.37 21.66
C ASN A 190 -10.13 12.78 21.09
N ASN A 191 -9.93 11.46 21.17
CA ASN A 191 -8.71 10.80 20.70
C ASN A 191 -8.70 10.57 19.17
N LEU A 192 -8.75 11.64 18.38
CA LEU A 192 -8.35 11.58 16.95
C LEU A 192 -6.83 11.77 16.85
N PHE A 193 -6.17 11.08 15.92
CA PHE A 193 -4.73 11.28 15.69
C PHE A 193 -4.43 12.73 15.28
N LEU A 194 -5.23 13.24 14.36
CA LEU A 194 -5.23 14.63 13.93
C LEU A 194 -6.64 15.19 14.00
N ASP A 195 -6.75 16.47 14.34
CA ASP A 195 -8.00 17.21 14.21
C ASP A 195 -8.53 17.14 12.77
N HIS A 196 -9.85 17.07 12.63
CA HIS A 196 -10.49 16.88 11.32
C HIS A 196 -10.08 17.94 10.29
N LYS A 197 -9.96 19.22 10.70
CA LYS A 197 -9.50 20.31 9.82
C LYS A 197 -8.04 20.15 9.39
N HIS A 198 -7.17 19.75 10.32
CA HIS A 198 -5.75 19.52 10.04
C HIS A 198 -5.55 18.32 9.12
N PHE A 199 -6.26 17.22 9.38
CA PHE A 199 -6.26 16.03 8.53
C PHE A 199 -6.70 16.35 7.10
N GLN A 200 -7.81 17.09 6.93
CA GLN A 200 -8.29 17.52 5.60
C GLN A 200 -7.24 18.31 4.83
N ARG A 201 -6.58 19.27 5.49
CA ARG A 201 -5.52 20.09 4.87
C ARG A 201 -4.33 19.23 4.47
N ILE A 202 -3.86 18.34 5.35
CA ILE A 202 -2.74 17.44 5.08
C ILE A 202 -3.06 16.53 3.89
N VAL A 203 -4.25 15.92 3.85
CA VAL A 203 -4.67 15.07 2.72
C VAL A 203 -4.67 15.85 1.40
N LEU A 204 -5.18 17.08 1.40
CA LEU A 204 -5.20 17.91 0.20
C LEU A 204 -3.79 18.28 -0.27
N TYR A 205 -2.93 18.77 0.63
CA TYR A 205 -1.54 19.11 0.30
C TYR A 205 -0.77 17.88 -0.16
N LEU A 206 -0.98 16.74 0.47
CA LEU A 206 -0.33 15.49 0.09
C LEU A 206 -0.78 15.02 -1.29
N LEU A 207 -2.07 15.13 -1.63
CA LEU A 207 -2.57 14.82 -2.98
C LEU A 207 -1.94 15.74 -4.03
N ILE A 208 -1.91 17.05 -3.79
CA ILE A 208 -1.27 18.01 -4.69
C ILE A 208 0.20 17.66 -4.87
N LEU A 209 0.90 17.34 -3.78
CA LEU A 209 2.30 16.94 -3.80
C LEU A 209 2.52 15.64 -4.59
N ILE A 210 1.67 14.62 -4.40
CA ILE A 210 1.75 13.35 -5.15
C ILE A 210 1.70 13.62 -6.65
N TYR A 211 0.71 14.40 -7.13
CA TYR A 211 0.60 14.70 -8.55
C TYR A 211 1.76 15.57 -9.06
N ALA A 212 2.17 16.60 -8.31
CA ALA A 212 3.30 17.44 -8.69
C ALA A 212 4.59 16.62 -8.84
N VAL A 213 4.93 15.80 -7.83
CA VAL A 213 6.13 14.94 -7.85
C VAL A 213 6.03 13.89 -8.94
N SER A 214 4.84 13.33 -9.18
CA SER A 214 4.59 12.38 -10.27
C SER A 214 4.88 13.01 -11.62
N PHE A 215 4.33 14.19 -11.92
CA PHE A 215 4.60 14.87 -13.20
C PHE A 215 6.06 15.28 -13.35
N ILE A 216 6.70 15.80 -12.30
CA ILE A 216 8.13 16.14 -12.32
C ILE A 216 8.99 14.90 -12.63
N SER A 217 8.66 13.76 -12.03
CA SER A 217 9.42 12.52 -12.20
C SER A 217 9.11 11.80 -13.51
N PHE A 218 7.88 11.87 -14.01
CA PHE A 218 7.41 11.08 -15.14
C PHE A 218 7.51 11.81 -16.49
N ILE A 219 7.28 13.13 -16.54
CA ILE A 219 7.35 13.88 -17.81
C ILE A 219 8.70 13.71 -18.53
N PRO A 220 9.86 13.80 -17.85
CA PRO A 220 11.14 13.64 -18.53
C PRO A 220 11.32 12.26 -19.19
N THR A 221 10.78 11.21 -18.58
CA THR A 221 10.91 9.83 -19.09
C THR A 221 9.81 9.48 -20.10
N PHE A 222 8.55 9.73 -19.75
CA PHE A 222 7.38 9.19 -20.45
C PHE A 222 6.69 10.21 -21.37
N LYS A 223 7.11 11.48 -21.36
CA LYS A 223 6.56 12.55 -22.21
C LYS A 223 5.02 12.59 -22.17
N SER A 224 4.35 12.43 -23.32
CA SER A 224 2.88 12.46 -23.43
C SER A 224 2.18 11.30 -22.72
N LEU A 225 2.85 10.16 -22.51
CA LEU A 225 2.26 9.04 -21.77
C LEU A 225 2.02 9.38 -20.29
N SER A 226 2.71 10.40 -19.76
CA SER A 226 2.50 10.91 -18.39
C SER A 226 1.05 11.35 -18.15
N PHE A 227 0.31 11.73 -19.19
CA PHE A 227 -1.10 12.12 -19.07
C PHE A 227 -2.04 10.93 -18.77
N ILE A 228 -1.59 9.68 -18.88
CA ILE A 228 -2.35 8.50 -18.42
C ILE A 228 -2.66 8.61 -16.91
N PHE A 229 -1.85 9.33 -16.13
CA PHE A 229 -2.14 9.61 -14.72
C PHE A 229 -3.44 10.38 -14.48
N ILE A 230 -3.98 11.09 -15.47
CA ILE A 230 -5.28 11.76 -15.37
C ILE A 230 -6.41 10.76 -15.09
N LEU A 231 -6.27 9.49 -15.52
CA LEU A 231 -7.25 8.43 -15.26
C LEU A 231 -7.46 8.15 -13.76
N THR A 232 -6.54 8.56 -12.90
CA THR A 232 -6.65 8.41 -11.44
C THR A 232 -7.56 9.46 -10.79
N LEU A 233 -7.85 10.58 -11.49
CA LEU A 233 -8.61 11.71 -10.94
C LEU A 233 -9.99 11.34 -10.39
N PRO A 234 -10.81 10.47 -11.02
CA PRO A 234 -12.13 10.14 -10.48
C PRO A 234 -12.05 9.54 -9.06
N PHE A 235 -11.02 8.74 -8.78
CA PHE A 235 -10.81 8.16 -7.46
C PHE A 235 -10.31 9.21 -6.47
N THR A 236 -9.40 10.08 -6.88
CA THR A 236 -8.89 11.19 -6.07
C THR A 236 -9.99 12.17 -5.68
N VAL A 237 -10.82 12.59 -6.62
CA VAL A 237 -11.98 13.45 -6.36
C VAL A 237 -12.91 12.79 -5.36
N LYS A 238 -13.15 11.48 -5.48
CA LYS A 238 -13.96 10.73 -4.52
C LYS A 238 -13.33 10.67 -3.12
N VAL A 239 -12.00 10.53 -3.01
CA VAL A 239 -11.29 10.63 -1.73
C VAL A 239 -11.51 12.01 -1.10
N VAL A 240 -11.32 13.08 -1.86
CA VAL A 240 -11.54 14.46 -1.38
C VAL A 240 -12.98 14.63 -0.92
N GLN A 241 -13.97 14.23 -1.72
CA GLN A 241 -15.38 14.32 -1.33
C GLN A 241 -15.69 13.59 -0.01
N LEU A 242 -15.12 12.39 0.20
CA LEU A 242 -15.35 11.61 1.42
C LEU A 242 -14.65 12.20 2.63
N VAL A 243 -13.44 12.73 2.47
CA VAL A 243 -12.65 13.33 3.56
C VAL A 243 -13.21 14.70 3.99
N PHE A 244 -13.77 15.46 3.04
CA PHE A 244 -14.31 16.80 3.27
C PHE A 244 -15.81 16.83 3.58
N SER A 245 -16.52 15.70 3.41
CA SER A 245 -17.95 15.65 3.69
C SER A 245 -18.24 15.72 5.18
N LYS A 246 -19.09 16.69 5.56
CA LYS A 246 -19.58 16.88 6.94
C LYS A 246 -20.67 15.88 7.34
N LYS A 247 -21.11 14.99 6.44
CA LYS A 247 -22.16 14.01 6.74
C LYS A 247 -21.61 12.96 7.72
N LYS A 248 -22.06 13.01 8.98
CA LYS A 248 -21.73 12.05 10.06
C LYS A 248 -21.97 10.56 9.71
N SER A 249 -22.67 10.25 8.63
CA SER A 249 -23.04 8.89 8.23
C SER A 249 -22.05 8.18 7.28
N ILE A 250 -20.94 8.81 6.88
CA ILE A 250 -19.97 8.13 6.00
C ILE A 250 -19.24 7.06 6.79
N SER A 251 -19.44 5.79 6.38
CA SER A 251 -18.76 4.67 7.03
C SER A 251 -17.24 4.74 6.83
N ALA A 252 -16.47 4.64 7.92
CA ALA A 252 -15.00 4.58 7.89
C ALA A 252 -14.47 3.50 6.94
N LYS A 253 -15.20 2.38 6.83
CA LYS A 253 -14.90 1.28 5.89
C LYS A 253 -14.90 1.75 4.43
N LEU A 254 -15.87 2.58 4.04
CA LEU A 254 -15.96 3.09 2.67
C LEU A 254 -14.81 4.04 2.34
N THR A 255 -14.48 4.96 3.26
CA THR A 255 -13.33 5.87 3.09
C THR A 255 -12.02 5.11 2.94
N GLN A 256 -11.78 4.09 3.77
CA GLN A 256 -10.59 3.24 3.67
C GLN A 256 -10.52 2.49 2.33
N ARG A 257 -11.64 1.93 1.85
CA ARG A 257 -11.69 1.23 0.56
C ARG A 257 -11.46 2.19 -0.61
N THR A 258 -12.00 3.40 -0.56
CA THR A 258 -11.76 4.42 -1.60
C THR A 258 -10.30 4.85 -1.64
N LEU A 259 -9.64 5.01 -0.49
CA LEU A 259 -8.20 5.28 -0.43
C LEU A 259 -7.37 4.16 -1.07
N GLN A 260 -7.69 2.89 -0.75
CA GLN A 260 -7.03 1.74 -1.36
C GLN A 260 -7.24 1.69 -2.88
N LEU A 261 -8.46 1.94 -3.35
CA LEU A 261 -8.75 2.00 -4.80
C LEU A 261 -8.03 3.15 -5.50
N CYS A 262 -7.90 4.30 -4.84
CA CYS A 262 -7.11 5.41 -5.36
C CYS A 262 -5.65 5.01 -5.55
N ALA A 263 -5.04 4.33 -4.56
CA ALA A 263 -3.68 3.80 -4.70
C ALA A 263 -3.60 2.72 -5.79
N ILE A 264 -4.49 1.73 -5.80
CA ILE A 264 -4.51 0.70 -6.84
C ILE A 264 -4.59 1.35 -8.23
N SER A 265 -5.48 2.32 -8.43
CA SER A 265 -5.59 3.06 -9.69
C SER A 265 -4.29 3.78 -10.03
N PHE A 266 -3.63 4.39 -9.05
CA PHE A 266 -2.34 5.06 -9.23
C PHE A 266 -1.25 4.08 -9.70
N PHE A 267 -1.08 2.95 -9.01
CA PHE A 267 -0.12 1.92 -9.36
C PHE A 267 -0.42 1.31 -10.74
N ILE A 268 -1.69 1.05 -11.07
CA ILE A 268 -2.10 0.53 -12.38
C ILE A 268 -1.85 1.55 -13.49
N SER A 269 -2.21 2.82 -13.30
CA SER A 269 -1.94 3.87 -14.29
C SER A 269 -0.44 3.99 -14.59
N PHE A 270 0.40 3.91 -13.57
CA PHE A 270 1.85 3.86 -13.78
C PHE A 270 2.27 2.59 -14.52
N SER A 271 1.75 1.44 -14.11
CA SER A 271 2.06 0.16 -14.76
C SER A 271 1.71 0.16 -16.25
N ILE A 272 0.58 0.76 -16.64
CA ILE A 272 0.17 0.93 -18.04
C ILE A 272 1.14 1.87 -18.78
N MET A 273 1.46 3.02 -18.18
CA MET A 273 2.41 3.97 -18.77
C MET A 273 3.77 3.29 -19.01
N LEU A 274 4.23 2.50 -18.05
CA LEU A 274 5.49 1.78 -18.13
C LEU A 274 5.43 0.68 -19.19
N PHE A 275 4.36 -0.11 -19.23
CA PHE A 275 4.14 -1.14 -20.24
C PHE A 275 4.22 -0.59 -21.67
N ILE A 276 3.54 0.52 -21.95
CA ILE A 276 3.56 1.17 -23.28
C ILE A 276 4.95 1.76 -23.61
N TYR A 277 5.71 2.17 -22.60
CA TYR A 277 7.05 2.68 -22.80
C TYR A 277 8.07 1.56 -23.06
N THR A 278 7.83 0.38 -22.49
CA THR A 278 8.75 -0.77 -22.56
C THR A 278 8.55 -1.66 -23.78
N PHE A 279 7.33 -1.75 -24.31
CA PHE A 279 6.92 -2.62 -25.41
C PHE A 279 6.31 -1.81 -26.54
#